data_AF-A0A3N9MTK3-F1
#
_entry.id   AF-A0A3N9MTK3-F1
#
_cell.length_a   1.000
_cell.length_b   1.000
_cell.length_c   1.000
_cell.angle_alpha   90.00
_cell.angle_beta   90.00
_cell.angle_gamma   90.00
#
_symmetry.space_group_name_H-M   'P 1'
#
loop_
_entity.id
_entity.type
_entity.pdbx_description
1 polymer ?
#
loop_
_entity_poly.entity_id
_entity_poly.type
_entity_poly.pdbx_seq_one_letter_code
_entity_poly.pdbx_strand_id
1 'polypeptide(L)'
;MNKIYIIIFFTILLVILIMMFTGTTIVLSVDEPEKNVENFKKGDTLDILGKFNFNEGDWCAYLVLSRSDYTNLNNLLPKRNCLKLEDKDLMNRMKQEWKMKYTEGDVATVESYIVFYKNGKAIFKSGIVLDQNKEGFQSSSFGWIEPITKNIIVKYCKEFKPVYWPILIL
;
A
#
# COMPACT_ATOMS: atom_id res chain seq x y z
N MET A 1 3.62 -42.71 11.89
CA MET A 1 3.90 -41.37 11.31
C MET A 1 5.41 -41.29 11.05
N ASN A 2 5.87 -41.23 9.80
CA ASN A 2 7.31 -41.26 9.49
C ASN A 2 8.01 -40.06 10.13
N LYS A 3 9.19 -40.29 10.75
CA LYS A 3 10.03 -39.26 11.38
C LYS A 3 10.28 -38.05 10.46
N ILE A 4 10.33 -38.29 9.15
CA ILE A 4 10.47 -37.27 8.10
C ILE A 4 9.32 -36.24 8.13
N TYR A 5 8.06 -36.68 8.26
CA TYR A 5 6.92 -35.74 8.31
C TYR A 5 6.94 -34.88 9.57
N ILE A 6 7.39 -35.44 10.69
CA ILE A 6 7.54 -34.69 11.95
C ILE A 6 8.59 -33.59 11.77
N ILE A 7 9.74 -33.91 11.19
CA ILE A 7 10.81 -32.93 10.94
C ILE A 7 10.33 -31.83 9.98
N ILE A 8 9.66 -32.18 8.87
CA ILE A 8 9.13 -31.19 7.91
C ILE A 8 8.14 -30.26 8.60
N PHE A 9 7.21 -30.80 9.39
CA PHE A 9 6.21 -30.02 10.11
C PHE A 9 6.86 -29.00 11.06
N PHE A 10 7.83 -29.42 11.88
CA PHE A 10 8.53 -28.51 12.79
C PHE A 10 9.36 -27.46 12.06
N THR A 11 9.97 -27.80 10.92
CA THR A 11 10.69 -26.82 10.09
C THR A 11 9.75 -25.75 9.54
N ILE A 12 8.59 -26.14 8.99
CA ILE A 12 7.59 -25.17 8.48
C ILE A 12 7.09 -24.28 9.63
N LEU A 13 6.80 -24.87 10.79
CA LEU A 13 6.34 -24.13 11.96
C LEU A 13 7.40 -23.11 12.42
N LEU A 14 8.68 -23.50 12.43
CA LEU A 14 9.79 -22.60 12.77
C LEU A 14 9.91 -21.43 11.79
N VAL A 15 9.78 -21.69 10.48
CA VAL A 15 9.80 -20.63 9.44
C VAL A 15 8.64 -19.66 9.64
N ILE A 16 7.42 -20.16 9.88
CA ILE A 16 6.25 -19.33 10.16
C ILE A 16 6.47 -18.47 11.42
N LEU A 17 7.05 -19.05 12.47
CA LEU A 17 7.35 -18.34 13.71
C LEU A 17 8.39 -17.23 13.47
N ILE A 18 9.48 -17.51 12.74
CA ILE A 18 10.47 -16.51 12.35
C ILE A 18 9.83 -15.39 11.52
N MET A 19 8.93 -15.71 10.58
CA MET A 19 8.20 -14.70 9.80
C MET A 19 7.35 -13.79 10.67
N MET A 20 6.63 -14.34 11.65
CA MET A 20 5.84 -13.56 12.62
C MET A 20 6.71 -12.63 13.47
N PHE A 21 7.86 -13.10 13.97
CA PHE A 21 8.79 -12.28 14.77
C PHE A 21 9.47 -11.18 13.92
N THR A 22 9.96 -11.55 12.74
CA THR A 22 10.58 -10.61 11.79
C THR A 22 9.57 -9.71 11.08
N GLY A 23 8.27 -9.98 11.23
CA GLY A 23 7.16 -9.28 10.58
C GLY A 23 7.29 -9.23 9.06
N THR A 24 7.80 -10.33 8.50
CA THR A 24 7.83 -10.53 7.05
C THR A 24 6.54 -11.23 6.65
N THR A 25 5.75 -10.57 5.81
CA THR A 25 4.52 -11.13 5.22
C THR A 25 4.77 -11.47 3.75
N ILE A 26 4.51 -12.69 3.29
CA ILE A 26 4.44 -12.97 1.86
C ILE A 26 3.12 -12.41 1.34
N VAL A 27 3.18 -11.42 0.45
CA VAL A 27 1.99 -10.84 -0.17
C VAL A 27 1.83 -11.39 -1.59
N LEU A 28 0.73 -12.09 -1.83
CA LEU A 28 0.33 -12.58 -3.14
C LEU A 28 -0.77 -11.66 -3.67
N SER A 29 -0.45 -10.79 -4.62
CA SER A 29 -1.47 -9.94 -5.23
C SER A 29 -2.17 -10.69 -6.37
N VAL A 30 -3.44 -11.03 -6.19
CA VAL A 30 -4.25 -11.82 -7.12
C VAL A 30 -5.34 -10.96 -7.75
N ASP A 31 -5.85 -9.96 -7.03
CA ASP A 31 -6.85 -9.03 -7.54
C ASP A 31 -6.20 -7.77 -8.14
N GLU A 32 -6.55 -7.47 -9.39
CA GLU A 32 -6.22 -6.22 -10.07
C GLU A 32 -7.51 -5.41 -10.31
N PRO A 33 -7.61 -4.18 -9.79
CA PRO A 33 -8.77 -3.35 -10.03
C PRO A 33 -8.85 -2.89 -11.49
N GLU A 34 -10.05 -2.57 -11.95
CA GLU A 34 -10.27 -2.05 -13.30
C GLU A 34 -9.47 -0.74 -13.52
N LYS A 35 -8.73 -0.71 -14.63
CA LYS A 35 -7.94 0.43 -15.04
C LYS A 35 -8.77 1.33 -15.93
N ASN A 36 -9.08 2.53 -15.45
CA ASN A 36 -9.60 3.61 -16.27
C ASN A 36 -8.45 4.58 -16.54
N VAL A 37 -8.10 4.77 -17.81
CA VAL A 37 -7.07 5.73 -18.21
C VAL A 37 -7.75 7.07 -18.42
N GLU A 38 -7.27 8.08 -17.71
CA GLU A 38 -7.78 9.44 -17.82
C GLU A 38 -6.70 10.36 -18.41
N ASN A 39 -7.14 11.32 -19.24
CA ASN A 39 -6.24 12.27 -19.88
C ASN A 39 -6.12 13.53 -19.01
N PHE A 40 -5.01 13.65 -18.28
CA PHE A 40 -4.70 14.81 -17.43
C PHE A 40 -3.73 15.76 -18.11
N LYS A 41 -3.80 17.04 -17.75
CA LYS A 41 -2.85 18.09 -18.14
C LYS A 41 -1.99 18.48 -16.96
N LYS A 42 -0.72 18.83 -17.20
CA LYS A 42 0.17 19.30 -16.14
C LYS A 42 -0.47 20.42 -15.33
N GLY A 43 -0.43 20.26 -14.02
CA GLY A 43 -0.99 21.22 -13.08
C GLY A 43 -2.42 20.91 -12.65
N ASP A 44 -3.10 19.95 -13.29
CA ASP A 44 -4.40 19.47 -12.84
C ASP A 44 -4.32 18.96 -11.40
N THR A 45 -5.38 19.24 -10.64
CA THR A 45 -5.54 18.71 -9.29
C THR A 45 -6.40 17.47 -9.35
N LEU A 46 -5.91 16.37 -8.78
CA LEU A 46 -6.57 15.07 -8.77
C LEU A 46 -6.96 14.68 -7.35
N ASP A 47 -8.12 14.05 -7.25
CA ASP A 47 -8.62 13.43 -6.03
C ASP A 47 -8.82 11.93 -6.26
N ILE A 48 -7.76 11.17 -6.01
CA ILE A 48 -7.74 9.72 -6.30
C ILE A 48 -8.67 8.90 -5.40
N LEU A 49 -9.07 9.46 -4.25
CA LEU A 49 -10.00 8.82 -3.31
C LEU A 49 -11.41 9.44 -3.39
N GLY A 50 -11.61 10.46 -4.22
CA GLY A 50 -12.83 11.27 -4.32
C GLY A 50 -14.10 10.44 -4.55
N LYS A 51 -13.98 9.39 -5.38
CA LYS A 51 -15.08 8.49 -5.73
C LYS A 51 -15.44 7.44 -4.66
N PHE A 52 -14.63 7.28 -3.60
CA PHE A 52 -14.87 6.25 -2.60
C PHE A 52 -15.76 6.74 -1.47
N ASN A 53 -16.74 5.93 -1.09
CA ASN A 53 -17.53 6.13 0.13
C ASN A 53 -17.07 5.14 1.20
N PHE A 54 -16.17 5.59 2.08
CA PHE A 54 -15.59 4.76 3.14
C PHE A 54 -16.58 4.42 4.27
N ASN A 55 -17.71 5.11 4.34
CA ASN A 55 -18.76 4.84 5.32
C ASN A 55 -19.60 3.61 4.93
N GLU A 56 -19.58 3.22 3.65
CA GLU A 56 -20.37 2.11 3.13
C GLU A 56 -19.51 0.87 2.83
N GLY A 57 -19.87 -0.25 3.46
CA GLY A 57 -19.18 -1.53 3.33
C GLY A 57 -17.93 -1.64 4.21
N ASP A 58 -17.22 -2.74 4.02
CA ASP A 58 -16.03 -3.09 4.78
C ASP A 58 -14.79 -2.69 4.00
N TRP A 59 -14.25 -1.53 4.34
CA TRP A 59 -13.06 -0.99 3.74
C TRP A 59 -11.80 -1.37 4.50
N CYS A 60 -10.77 -1.77 3.78
CA CYS A 60 -9.41 -1.83 4.30
C CYS A 60 -8.43 -1.35 3.24
N ALA A 61 -7.31 -0.78 3.67
CA ALA A 61 -6.21 -0.42 2.80
C ALA A 61 -4.95 -1.18 3.23
N TYR A 62 -4.20 -1.69 2.27
CA TYR A 62 -2.90 -2.29 2.49
C TYR A 62 -1.82 -1.45 1.84
N LEU A 63 -0.78 -1.16 2.60
CA LEU A 63 0.46 -0.58 2.12
C LEU A 63 1.52 -1.68 2.11
N VAL A 64 2.02 -2.01 0.92
CA VAL A 64 3.03 -3.05 0.71
C VAL A 64 4.32 -2.37 0.31
N LEU A 65 5.34 -2.50 1.15
CA LEU A 65 6.62 -1.85 0.97
C LEU A 65 7.65 -2.84 0.45
N SER A 66 8.29 -2.51 -0.67
CA SER A 66 9.43 -3.27 -1.17
C SER A 66 10.65 -3.05 -0.27
N ARG A 67 11.47 -4.09 -0.12
CA ARG A 67 12.72 -4.00 0.64
C ARG A 67 13.74 -3.09 -0.05
N SER A 68 13.66 -2.93 -1.36
CA SER A 68 14.53 -2.03 -2.14
C SER A 68 14.36 -0.56 -1.71
N ASP A 69 13.15 -0.18 -1.29
CA ASP A 69 12.81 1.19 -0.91
C ASP A 69 13.23 1.55 0.53
N TYR A 70 13.58 0.56 1.37
CA TYR A 70 13.84 0.77 2.81
C TYR A 70 14.99 1.73 3.12
N THR A 71 15.93 1.87 2.20
CA THR A 71 17.08 2.78 2.33
C THR A 71 16.65 4.24 2.27
N ASN A 72 15.66 4.55 1.42
CA ASN A 72 15.17 5.91 1.18
C ASN A 72 13.84 6.21 1.88
N LEU A 73 13.17 5.17 2.39
CA LEU A 73 11.90 5.25 3.10
C LEU A 73 11.94 6.29 4.22
N ASN A 74 10.88 7.07 4.33
CA ASN A 74 10.71 8.04 5.39
C ASN A 74 10.81 7.38 6.78
N ASN A 75 11.60 7.97 7.68
CA ASN A 75 11.88 7.41 9.00
C ASN A 75 10.67 7.36 9.96
N LEU A 76 9.59 8.08 9.63
CA LEU A 76 8.33 8.03 10.37
C LEU A 76 7.53 6.75 10.08
N LEU A 77 7.85 6.03 9.01
CA LEU A 77 7.12 4.84 8.61
C LEU A 77 7.64 3.58 9.31
N PRO A 78 6.75 2.67 9.73
CA PRO A 78 7.17 1.38 10.24
C PRO A 78 7.94 0.60 9.16
N LYS A 79 9.12 0.06 9.51
CA LYS A 79 9.93 -0.78 8.61
C LYS A 79 9.39 -2.22 8.54
N ARG A 80 8.17 -2.37 8.03
CA ARG A 80 7.50 -3.65 7.79
C ARG A 80 7.00 -3.68 6.36
N ASN A 81 7.00 -4.86 5.76
CA ASN A 81 6.74 -4.97 4.32
C ASN A 81 5.25 -4.96 3.99
N CYS A 82 4.38 -5.13 4.98
CA CYS A 82 2.93 -5.01 4.82
C CYS A 82 2.31 -4.33 6.05
N LEU A 83 1.57 -3.26 5.79
CA LEU A 83 0.84 -2.47 6.76
C LEU A 83 -0.63 -2.41 6.34
N LYS A 84 -1.55 -2.31 7.31
CA LYS A 84 -3.00 -2.32 7.10
C LYS A 84 -3.67 -1.16 7.82
N LEU A 85 -4.69 -0.60 7.18
CA LEU A 85 -5.62 0.37 7.75
C LEU A 85 -7.07 -0.11 7.59
N GLU A 86 -7.85 -0.01 8.67
CA GLU A 86 -9.30 -0.29 8.69
C GLU A 86 -10.10 0.88 9.28
N ASP A 87 -9.42 1.93 9.73
CA ASP A 87 -10.05 3.11 10.34
C ASP A 87 -10.71 3.98 9.27
N LYS A 88 -12.03 3.94 9.22
CA LYS A 88 -12.87 4.69 8.27
C LYS A 88 -12.71 6.20 8.44
N ASP A 89 -12.55 6.69 9.67
CA ASP A 89 -12.37 8.13 9.93
C ASP A 89 -11.01 8.60 9.41
N LEU A 90 -9.98 7.78 9.57
CA LEU A 90 -8.68 8.06 8.96
C LEU A 90 -8.75 8.06 7.42
N MET A 91 -9.43 7.09 6.82
CA MET A 91 -9.62 7.05 5.36
C MET A 91 -10.42 8.25 4.82
N ASN A 92 -11.46 8.67 5.54
CA ASN A 92 -12.23 9.87 5.18
C ASN A 92 -11.35 11.13 5.24
N ARG A 93 -10.46 11.25 6.25
CA ARG A 93 -9.48 12.33 6.31
C ARG A 93 -8.44 12.25 5.19
N MET A 94 -7.95 11.05 4.85
CA MET A 94 -7.08 10.84 3.69
C MET A 94 -7.74 11.35 2.40
N LYS A 95 -9.01 11.00 2.15
CA LYS A 95 -9.76 11.49 0.98
C LYS A 95 -9.88 13.01 0.93
N GLN A 96 -10.05 13.64 2.07
CA GLN A 96 -10.13 15.11 2.14
C GLN A 96 -8.77 15.76 1.88
N GLU A 97 -7.68 15.22 2.43
CA GLU A 97 -6.36 15.87 2.42
C GLU A 97 -5.41 15.40 1.31
N TRP A 98 -5.61 14.23 0.70
CA TRP A 98 -4.81 13.72 -0.42
C TRP A 98 -5.21 14.41 -1.73
N LYS A 99 -4.93 15.71 -1.81
CA LYS A 99 -5.03 16.49 -3.04
C LYS A 99 -3.71 16.40 -3.79
N MET A 100 -3.80 15.83 -4.98
CA MET A 100 -2.65 15.47 -5.80
C MET A 100 -2.53 16.44 -6.98
N LYS A 101 -1.31 16.66 -7.46
CA LYS A 101 -1.02 17.44 -8.65
C LYS A 101 -0.41 16.53 -9.70
N TYR A 102 -0.93 16.58 -10.91
CA TYR A 102 -0.30 15.90 -12.04
C TYR A 102 0.87 16.71 -12.57
N THR A 103 2.04 16.07 -12.67
CA THR A 103 3.31 16.73 -13.00
C THR A 103 3.89 16.31 -14.35
N GLU A 104 3.20 15.46 -15.12
CA GLU A 104 3.70 14.83 -16.35
C GLU A 104 5.00 14.02 -16.13
N GLY A 105 5.22 13.53 -14.91
CA GLY A 105 6.37 12.70 -14.62
C GLY A 105 6.29 11.35 -15.33
N ASP A 106 7.42 10.91 -15.88
CA ASP A 106 7.52 9.59 -16.50
C ASP A 106 7.27 8.46 -15.48
N VAL A 107 6.78 7.34 -16.01
CA VAL A 107 6.62 6.11 -15.24
C VAL A 107 8.00 5.49 -14.99
N ALA A 108 8.61 5.78 -13.83
CA ALA A 108 9.70 4.99 -13.26
C ALA A 108 9.21 3.64 -12.72
N THR A 109 10.11 2.69 -12.44
CA THR A 109 9.74 1.44 -11.76
C THR A 109 9.47 1.73 -10.27
N VAL A 110 8.23 1.57 -9.82
CA VAL A 110 7.85 1.64 -8.40
C VAL A 110 7.42 0.25 -7.95
N GLU A 111 8.09 -0.29 -6.91
CA GLU A 111 7.83 -1.63 -6.39
C GLU A 111 6.88 -1.63 -5.20
N SER A 112 6.94 -0.60 -4.36
CA SER A 112 5.97 -0.40 -3.28
C SER A 112 4.60 -0.01 -3.84
N TYR A 113 3.52 -0.49 -3.23
CA TYR A 113 2.17 -0.15 -3.67
C TYR A 113 1.19 -0.01 -2.51
N ILE A 114 0.14 0.75 -2.78
CA ILE A 114 -1.05 0.81 -1.94
C ILE A 114 -2.23 0.19 -2.68
N VAL A 115 -3.08 -0.52 -1.95
CA VAL A 115 -4.32 -1.10 -2.48
C VAL A 115 -5.46 -0.89 -1.49
N PHE A 116 -6.62 -0.47 -1.99
CA PHE A 116 -7.84 -0.30 -1.22
C PHE A 116 -8.83 -1.40 -1.61
N TYR A 117 -9.37 -2.06 -0.60
CA TYR A 117 -10.36 -3.11 -0.71
C TYR A 117 -11.70 -2.63 -0.16
N LYS A 118 -12.79 -3.03 -0.81
CA LYS A 118 -14.16 -2.94 -0.29
C LYS A 118 -14.80 -4.32 -0.37
N ASN A 119 -15.32 -4.82 0.75
CA ASN A 119 -15.99 -6.12 0.83
C ASN A 119 -15.15 -7.25 0.22
N GLY A 120 -13.84 -7.24 0.47
CA GLY A 120 -12.91 -8.27 0.00
C GLY A 120 -12.51 -8.17 -1.48
N LYS A 121 -12.88 -7.11 -2.22
CA LYS A 121 -12.42 -6.88 -3.60
C LYS A 121 -11.54 -5.66 -3.72
N ALA A 122 -10.48 -5.75 -4.53
CA ALA A 122 -9.63 -4.59 -4.84
C ALA A 122 -10.41 -3.55 -5.65
N ILE A 123 -10.48 -2.32 -5.16
CA ILE A 123 -11.17 -1.19 -5.81
C ILE A 123 -10.18 -0.18 -6.39
N PHE A 124 -8.99 -0.08 -5.80
CA PHE A 124 -7.93 0.81 -6.26
C PHE A 124 -6.57 0.24 -5.92
N LYS A 125 -5.63 0.36 -6.84
CA LYS A 125 -4.23 -0.03 -6.66
C LYS A 125 -3.35 0.97 -7.36
N SER A 126 -2.26 1.36 -6.71
CA SER A 126 -1.27 2.26 -7.28
C SER A 126 0.09 1.96 -6.70
N GLY A 127 1.14 2.10 -7.53
CA GLY A 127 2.49 2.28 -7.01
C GLY A 127 2.52 3.50 -6.10
N ILE A 128 3.34 3.45 -5.05
CA ILE A 128 3.48 4.51 -4.07
C ILE A 128 4.96 4.72 -3.76
N VAL A 129 5.38 5.98 -3.72
CA VAL A 129 6.71 6.36 -3.23
C VAL A 129 6.52 7.11 -1.91
N LEU A 130 7.33 6.76 -0.92
CA LEU A 130 7.25 7.29 0.44
C LEU A 130 8.65 7.61 0.99
N ASP A 131 9.47 8.23 0.14
CA ASP A 131 10.85 8.55 0.46
C ASP A 131 10.95 9.79 1.37
N GLN A 132 12.14 10.03 1.92
CA GLN A 132 12.42 11.22 2.72
C GLN A 132 12.23 12.55 1.94
N ASN A 133 12.46 12.52 0.62
CA ASN A 133 12.47 13.70 -0.23
C ASN A 133 11.29 13.78 -1.20
N LYS A 134 10.59 12.66 -1.42
CA LYS A 134 9.55 12.55 -2.43
C LYS A 134 8.46 11.59 -1.96
N GLU A 135 7.22 11.99 -2.15
CA GLU A 135 6.07 11.11 -1.99
C GLU A 135 5.11 11.32 -3.15
N GLY A 136 4.36 10.28 -3.50
CA GLY A 136 3.44 10.34 -4.63
C GLY A 136 2.92 8.98 -5.03
N PHE A 137 2.04 9.00 -6.01
CA PHE A 137 1.45 7.80 -6.59
C PHE A 137 1.85 7.65 -8.04
N GLN A 138 1.95 6.39 -8.46
CA GLN A 138 2.23 6.03 -9.82
C GLN A 138 1.28 4.94 -10.30
N SER A 139 0.63 5.17 -11.44
CA SER A 139 -0.23 4.18 -12.06
C SER A 139 -0.25 4.35 -13.58
N SER A 140 -0.52 3.26 -14.30
CA SER A 140 -0.81 3.31 -15.74
C SER A 140 -2.05 4.15 -16.08
N SER A 141 -2.93 4.39 -15.10
CA SER A 141 -4.16 5.18 -15.29
C SER A 141 -3.94 6.69 -15.35
N PHE A 142 -2.91 7.21 -14.66
CA PHE A 142 -2.70 8.65 -14.49
C PHE A 142 -1.23 9.07 -14.51
N GLY A 143 -0.30 8.17 -14.81
CA GLY A 143 1.14 8.44 -14.74
C GLY A 143 1.60 8.70 -13.31
N TRP A 144 2.39 9.76 -13.13
CA TRP A 144 2.93 10.20 -11.84
C TRP A 144 2.19 11.42 -11.28
N ILE A 145 1.80 11.33 -10.01
CA ILE A 145 1.15 12.43 -9.28
C ILE A 145 1.81 12.65 -7.91
N GLU A 146 1.95 13.92 -7.52
CA GLU A 146 2.60 14.34 -6.27
C GLU A 146 1.62 15.09 -5.38
N PRO A 147 1.71 14.98 -4.04
CA PRO A 147 0.80 15.69 -3.18
C PRO A 147 1.08 17.19 -3.21
N ILE A 148 0.01 17.98 -3.21
CA ILE A 148 0.11 19.45 -3.13
C ILE A 148 0.68 19.86 -1.77
N THR A 149 0.30 19.14 -0.72
CA THR A 149 0.81 19.35 0.64
C THR A 149 1.95 18.36 0.92
N LYS A 150 3.13 18.88 1.27
CA LYS A 150 4.30 18.07 1.58
C LYS A 150 4.08 17.15 2.79
N ASN A 151 4.58 15.92 2.70
CA ASN A 151 4.53 14.87 3.72
C ASN A 151 3.11 14.42 4.11
N ILE A 152 2.11 14.73 3.29
CA ILE A 152 0.72 14.39 3.59
C ILE A 152 0.48 12.89 3.47
N ILE A 153 1.13 12.20 2.53
CA ILE A 153 0.92 10.76 2.34
C ILE A 153 1.58 10.03 3.52
N VAL A 154 2.84 10.36 3.83
CA VAL A 154 3.56 9.83 4.99
C VAL A 154 2.81 10.08 6.31
N LYS A 155 2.22 11.28 6.51
CA LYS A 155 1.43 11.63 7.70
C LYS A 155 0.33 10.61 7.98
N TYR A 156 -0.32 10.08 6.94
CA TYR A 156 -1.39 9.08 7.08
C TYR A 156 -0.85 7.65 7.10
N CYS A 157 0.13 7.33 6.23
CA CYS A 157 0.68 5.99 6.13
C CYS A 157 1.39 5.52 7.42
N LYS A 158 1.92 6.44 8.24
CA LYS A 158 2.52 6.08 9.55
C LYS A 158 1.52 5.48 10.55
N GLU A 159 0.22 5.75 10.38
CA GLU A 159 -0.85 5.26 11.26
C GLU A 159 -1.31 3.84 10.87
N PHE A 160 -0.82 3.30 9.74
CA PHE A 160 -1.12 1.94 9.34
C PHE A 160 -0.44 0.95 10.31
N LYS A 161 -1.14 -0.12 10.64
CA LYS A 161 -0.68 -1.13 11.59
C LYS A 161 0.02 -2.27 10.87
N PRO A 162 1.12 -2.83 11.41
CA PRO A 162 1.76 -4.00 10.82
C PRO A 162 0.82 -5.19 10.67
N VAL A 163 0.92 -5.88 9.53
CA VAL A 163 0.33 -7.21 9.36
C VAL A 163 1.30 -8.25 9.91
N TYR A 164 0.80 -9.13 10.78
CA TYR A 164 1.61 -10.19 11.40
C TYR A 164 1.35 -11.58 10.79
N TRP A 165 0.53 -11.65 9.75
CA TRP A 165 0.23 -12.91 9.08
C TRP A 165 1.34 -13.30 8.11
N PRO A 166 1.84 -14.54 8.13
CA PRO A 166 2.99 -14.93 7.31
C PRO A 166 2.67 -14.93 5.81
N ILE A 167 1.41 -15.15 5.45
CA ILE A 167 0.93 -15.13 4.07
C ILE A 167 -0.36 -14.30 4.02
N LEU A 168 -0.39 -13.36 3.08
CA LEU A 168 -1.54 -12.52 2.78
C LEU A 168 -1.84 -12.61 1.29
N ILE A 169 -3.07 -12.96 0.97
CA ILE A 169 -3.58 -12.95 -0.40
C ILE A 169 -4.36 -11.64 -0.56
N LEU A 170 -3.91 -10.80 -1.49
CA LEU A 170 -4.52 -9.53 -1.89
C LEU A 170 -5.06 -9.69 -3.30
#